data_AF-B4NRU0-F1
#
_entry.id   AF-B4NRU0-F1
#
_cell.length_a   1.000
_cell.length_b   1.000
_cell.length_c   1.000
_cell.angle_alpha   90.00
_cell.angle_beta   90.00
_cell.angle_gamma   90.00
#
_symmetry.space_group_name_H-M   'P 1'
#
loop_
_entity.id
_entity.type
_entity.pdbx_description
1 polymer ?
#
loop_
_entity_poly.entity_id
_entity_poly.type
_entity_poly.pdbx_seq_one_letter_code
_entity_poly.pdbx_strand_id
1 'polypeptide(L)'
;MWLRQSSGGGVASAGHGGPLRQRPIDAATDCDPRACYDSFCKHWQQAFEIIQHSAPPSHDDVLGVVSHLDYMVTLLLVELHHCNKVSLPAAEASGPPAAPCLEFLLSENLLDKLYEWACTTGRYANAVRLEQLKLYELLVSHSRHQLLCHEPFLRPLLKILASSQGEIFPPDLEKRLVILLNQLRKCRSRY
;
A
#
# COMPACT_ATOMS: atom_id res chain seq x y z
N MET A 1 -59.77 -35.54 0.11
CA MET A 1 -58.71 -35.75 -0.91
C MET A 1 -57.58 -34.76 -0.62
N TRP A 2 -56.41 -35.30 -0.30
CA TRP A 2 -55.07 -34.69 -0.28
C TRP A 2 -54.72 -33.65 0.81
N LEU A 3 -53.88 -34.12 1.73
CA LEU A 3 -53.09 -33.38 2.70
C LEU A 3 -52.04 -32.49 2.01
N ARG A 4 -51.67 -31.38 2.68
CA ARG A 4 -50.29 -30.88 2.61
C ARG A 4 -49.80 -30.43 3.99
N GLN A 5 -49.12 -31.37 4.63
CA GLN A 5 -48.02 -31.22 5.59
C GLN A 5 -46.98 -30.19 5.08
N SER A 6 -46.13 -29.51 5.87
CA SER A 6 -45.88 -29.41 7.31
C SER A 6 -44.83 -28.29 7.52
N SER A 7 -44.70 -27.86 8.77
CA SER A 7 -43.47 -27.40 9.44
C SER A 7 -42.88 -26.03 9.05
N GLY A 8 -43.35 -25.00 9.77
CA GLY A 8 -42.49 -23.88 10.16
C GLY A 8 -41.71 -24.26 11.42
N GLY A 9 -40.40 -24.46 11.27
CA GLY A 9 -39.44 -24.61 12.37
C GLY A 9 -38.58 -23.35 12.47
N GLY A 10 -38.52 -22.77 13.67
CA GLY A 10 -37.85 -21.49 13.92
C GLY A 10 -36.36 -21.55 14.27
N VAL A 11 -35.95 -20.42 14.83
CA VAL A 11 -34.79 -20.13 15.69
C VAL A 11 -33.42 -20.00 15.01
N ALA A 12 -32.83 -18.80 15.06
CA ALA A 12 -31.71 -18.47 15.96
C ALA A 12 -30.85 -17.30 15.43
N SER A 13 -30.65 -16.31 16.29
CA SER A 13 -29.58 -15.33 16.19
C SER A 13 -28.24 -15.99 16.55
N ALA A 14 -27.18 -15.72 15.79
CA ALA A 14 -25.80 -15.94 16.21
C ALA A 14 -24.88 -15.00 15.43
N GLY A 15 -24.44 -13.93 16.08
CA GLY A 15 -23.22 -13.24 15.65
C GLY A 15 -22.02 -14.16 15.86
N HIS A 16 -21.01 -14.06 15.00
CA HIS A 16 -19.64 -14.51 15.28
C HIS A 16 -18.68 -13.68 14.43
N GLY A 17 -17.80 -12.95 15.12
CA GLY A 17 -16.56 -12.46 14.55
C GLY A 17 -15.70 -13.65 14.13
N GLY A 18 -15.16 -13.57 12.91
CA GLY A 18 -14.20 -14.51 12.38
C GLY A 18 -13.10 -13.75 11.63
N PRO A 19 -11.85 -14.26 11.62
CA PRO A 19 -10.69 -13.55 11.09
C PRO A 19 -10.85 -13.30 9.58
N LEU A 20 -10.40 -12.12 9.13
CA LEU A 20 -10.35 -11.69 7.73
C LEU A 20 -9.59 -12.72 6.88
N ARG A 21 -10.33 -13.69 6.37
CA ARG A 21 -9.85 -14.67 5.41
C ARG A 21 -9.67 -13.95 4.07
N GLN A 22 -8.42 -13.75 3.67
CA GLN A 22 -8.02 -13.21 2.37
C GLN A 22 -8.87 -13.84 1.27
N ARG A 23 -9.75 -13.04 0.66
CA ARG A 23 -10.51 -13.48 -0.51
C ARG A 23 -9.54 -13.60 -1.69
N PRO A 24 -9.69 -14.65 -2.53
CA PRO A 24 -8.88 -14.79 -3.73
C PRO A 24 -9.02 -13.54 -4.61
N ILE A 25 -7.88 -13.11 -5.16
CA ILE A 25 -7.70 -11.91 -6.01
C ILE A 25 -8.66 -11.88 -7.21
N ASP A 26 -9.24 -13.03 -7.59
CA ASP A 26 -10.18 -13.15 -8.72
C ASP A 26 -11.49 -12.38 -8.54
N ALA A 27 -11.88 -12.04 -7.30
CA ALA A 27 -13.05 -11.19 -7.02
C ALA A 27 -12.73 -9.68 -7.02
N ALA A 28 -11.45 -9.28 -7.10
CA ALA A 28 -11.03 -7.88 -7.07
C ALA A 28 -11.19 -7.16 -8.42
N THR A 29 -11.52 -7.89 -9.48
CA THR A 29 -11.72 -7.35 -10.83
C THR A 29 -13.00 -6.53 -11.01
N ASP A 30 -13.88 -6.49 -9.99
CA ASP A 30 -15.17 -5.77 -10.00
C ASP A 30 -15.24 -4.60 -8.99
N CYS A 31 -14.11 -4.15 -8.44
CA CYS A 31 -14.10 -2.97 -7.58
C CYS A 31 -14.22 -1.69 -8.41
N ASP A 32 -15.19 -0.83 -8.05
CA ASP A 32 -15.33 0.52 -8.61
C ASP A 32 -14.02 1.32 -8.41
N PRO A 33 -13.32 1.73 -9.48
CA PRO A 33 -12.07 2.48 -9.39
C PRO A 33 -12.18 3.78 -8.59
N ARG A 34 -13.35 4.44 -8.66
CA ARG A 34 -13.63 5.66 -7.91
C ARG A 34 -13.67 5.38 -6.41
N ALA A 35 -14.36 4.31 -6.00
CA ALA A 35 -14.42 3.88 -4.61
C ALA A 35 -13.05 3.43 -4.08
N CYS A 36 -12.22 2.77 -4.90
CA CYS A 36 -10.84 2.42 -4.53
C CYS A 36 -10.00 3.66 -4.22
N TYR A 37 -10.06 4.66 -5.09
CA TYR A 37 -9.35 5.93 -4.89
C TYR A 37 -9.83 6.67 -3.64
N ASP A 38 -11.14 6.78 -3.43
CA ASP A 38 -11.70 7.45 -2.26
C ASP A 38 -11.30 6.73 -0.97
N SER A 39 -11.25 5.39 -0.98
CA SER A 39 -10.79 4.58 0.15
C SER A 39 -9.29 4.79 0.41
N PHE A 40 -8.48 4.91 -0.65
CA PHE A 40 -7.05 5.18 -0.53
C PHE A 40 -6.80 6.53 0.13
N CYS A 41 -7.50 7.57 -0.31
CA CYS A 41 -7.42 8.90 0.27
C CYS A 41 -7.84 8.91 1.74
N LYS A 42 -8.92 8.20 2.11
CA LYS A 42 -9.38 8.08 3.50
C LYS A 42 -8.37 7.38 4.40
N HIS A 43 -7.76 6.28 3.95
CA HIS A 43 -6.74 5.60 4.73
C HIS A 43 -5.49 6.47 4.93
N TRP A 44 -5.08 7.21 3.90
CA TRP A 44 -4.01 8.18 4.07
C TRP A 44 -4.38 9.27 5.08
N GLN A 45 -5.59 9.83 4.98
CA GLN A 45 -6.06 10.86 5.91
C GLN A 45 -6.01 10.35 7.36
N GLN A 46 -6.53 9.15 7.62
CA GLN A 46 -6.52 8.54 8.96
C GLN A 46 -5.09 8.30 9.48
N ALA A 47 -4.22 7.76 8.62
CA ALA A 47 -2.80 7.59 8.98
C ALA A 47 -2.14 8.93 9.30
N PHE A 48 -2.40 9.96 8.50
CA PHE A 48 -1.80 11.27 8.65
C PHE A 48 -2.32 12.01 9.89
N GLU A 49 -3.60 11.85 10.22
CA GLU A 49 -4.16 12.34 11.48
C GLU A 49 -3.43 11.73 12.69
N ILE A 50 -3.15 10.42 12.68
CA ILE A 50 -2.35 9.78 13.74
C ILE A 50 -0.94 10.37 13.76
N ILE A 51 -0.28 10.48 12.61
CA ILE A 51 1.09 11.05 12.47
C ILE A 51 1.19 12.45 13.07
N GLN A 52 0.20 13.31 12.84
CA GLN A 52 0.20 14.69 13.31
C GLN A 52 0.00 14.82 14.83
N HIS A 53 -0.70 13.88 15.46
CA HIS A 53 -1.03 13.94 16.89
C HIS A 53 -0.12 13.07 17.77
N SER A 54 0.82 12.33 17.18
CA SER A 54 1.66 11.36 17.88
C SER A 54 3.09 11.88 18.11
N ALA A 55 3.33 12.55 19.25
CA ALA A 55 4.66 13.03 19.64
C ALA A 55 4.90 12.95 21.17
N PRO A 56 5.66 11.96 21.68
CA PRO A 56 6.22 10.81 20.97
C PRO A 56 5.12 9.77 20.64
N PRO A 57 5.25 9.03 19.53
CA PRO A 57 4.25 8.03 19.15
C PRO A 57 4.24 6.83 20.10
N SER A 58 3.03 6.42 20.47
CA SER A 58 2.77 5.20 21.24
C SER A 58 2.87 3.96 20.34
N HIS A 59 2.79 2.78 20.96
CA HIS A 59 2.73 1.52 20.21
C HIS A 59 1.51 1.47 19.29
N ASP A 60 0.37 1.91 19.82
CA ASP A 60 -0.92 1.83 19.14
C ASP A 60 -0.99 2.82 17.98
N ASP A 61 -0.34 3.99 18.11
CA ASP A 61 -0.19 4.95 17.00
C ASP A 61 0.58 4.32 15.84
N VAL A 62 1.69 3.64 16.14
CA VAL A 62 2.51 2.97 15.12
C VAL A 62 1.72 1.87 14.44
N LEU A 63 1.02 1.03 15.20
CA LEU A 63 0.16 -0.02 14.63
C LEU A 63 -0.97 0.57 13.78
N GLY A 64 -1.58 1.67 14.21
CA GLY A 64 -2.63 2.35 13.48
C GLY A 64 -2.14 2.84 12.11
N VAL A 65 -0.99 3.51 12.07
CA VAL A 65 -0.37 3.96 10.81
C VAL A 65 -0.02 2.77 9.92
N VAL A 66 0.64 1.74 10.45
CA VAL A 66 1.02 0.54 9.66
C VAL A 66 -0.20 -0.16 9.07
N SER A 67 -1.27 -0.31 9.85
CA SER A 67 -2.54 -0.90 9.40
C SER A 67 -3.14 -0.12 8.23
N HIS A 68 -3.20 1.21 8.32
CA HIS A 68 -3.67 2.05 7.23
C HIS A 68 -2.77 1.98 5.98
N LEU A 69 -1.45 1.89 6.16
CA LEU A 69 -0.52 1.68 5.06
C LEU A 69 -0.74 0.33 4.37
N ASP A 70 -1.02 -0.75 5.10
CA ASP A 70 -1.33 -2.07 4.52
C ASP A 70 -2.59 -2.02 3.64
N TYR A 71 -3.64 -1.30 4.07
CA TYR A 71 -4.82 -1.08 3.25
C TYR A 71 -4.50 -0.25 2.00
N MET A 72 -3.72 0.83 2.14
CA MET A 72 -3.28 1.65 1.01
C MET A 72 -2.46 0.84 -0.01
N VAL A 73 -1.54 0.00 0.47
CA VAL A 73 -0.74 -0.91 -0.36
C VAL A 73 -1.63 -1.88 -1.12
N THR A 74 -2.65 -2.43 -0.47
CA THR A 74 -3.60 -3.34 -1.11
C THR A 74 -4.36 -2.64 -2.24
N LEU A 75 -4.83 -1.40 -2.02
CA LEU A 75 -5.53 -0.61 -3.02
C LEU A 75 -4.62 -0.21 -4.19
N LEU A 76 -3.37 0.19 -3.92
CA LEU A 76 -2.36 0.45 -4.95
C LEU A 76 -2.07 -0.80 -5.78
N LEU A 77 -1.98 -1.97 -5.15
CA LEU A 77 -1.72 -3.22 -5.87
C LEU A 77 -2.86 -3.56 -6.84
N VAL A 78 -4.11 -3.35 -6.41
CA VAL A 78 -5.29 -3.53 -7.27
C VAL A 78 -5.24 -2.57 -8.46
N GLU A 79 -4.99 -1.27 -8.21
CA GLU A 79 -4.87 -0.26 -9.26
C GLU A 79 -3.76 -0.60 -10.27
N LEU A 80 -2.54 -0.86 -9.78
CA LEU A 80 -1.39 -1.13 -10.64
C LEU A 80 -1.55 -2.44 -11.42
N HIS A 81 -2.23 -3.43 -10.86
CA HIS A 81 -2.56 -4.66 -11.59
C HIS A 81 -3.57 -4.42 -12.71
N HIS A 82 -4.56 -3.56 -12.50
CA HIS A 82 -5.51 -3.15 -13.55
C HIS A 82 -4.81 -2.34 -14.64
N CYS A 83 -3.99 -1.34 -14.30
CA CYS A 83 -3.24 -0.54 -15.28
C CYS A 83 -2.29 -1.41 -16.13
N ASN A 84 -1.64 -2.40 -15.53
CA ASN A 84 -0.75 -3.33 -16.27
C ASN A 84 -1.53 -4.29 -17.20
N LYS A 85 -2.78 -4.64 -16.88
CA LYS A 85 -3.64 -5.49 -17.73
C LYS A 85 -4.26 -4.75 -18.91
N VAL A 86 -4.50 -3.45 -18.80
CA VAL A 86 -5.09 -2.60 -19.85
C VAL A 86 -4.13 -2.36 -21.03
N SER A 87 -2.87 -2.82 -20.93
CA SER A 87 -1.85 -2.68 -21.97
C SER A 87 -1.90 -3.77 -23.07
N LEU A 88 -3.07 -4.19 -23.58
CA LEU A 88 -3.21 -5.01 -24.81
C LEU A 88 -4.54 -4.67 -25.53
N PRO A 89 -4.61 -4.73 -26.88
CA PRO A 89 -4.99 -3.57 -27.70
C PRO A 89 -6.44 -3.53 -28.21
N ALA A 90 -6.79 -2.35 -28.70
CA ALA A 90 -7.91 -1.99 -29.61
C ALA A 90 -9.22 -1.55 -28.94
N ALA A 91 -9.31 -0.24 -28.63
CA ALA A 91 -10.24 0.68 -29.29
C ALA A 91 -10.30 1.99 -28.49
N GLU A 92 -9.83 3.08 -29.12
CA GLU A 92 -10.50 4.38 -29.08
C GLU A 92 -11.07 4.87 -27.72
N ALA A 93 -10.24 5.10 -26.71
CA ALA A 93 -10.56 6.04 -25.61
C ALA A 93 -9.30 6.50 -24.85
N SER A 94 -8.84 7.71 -25.19
CA SER A 94 -8.16 8.68 -24.31
C SER A 94 -7.14 8.20 -23.27
N GLY A 95 -5.84 8.39 -23.58
CA GLY A 95 -4.77 8.57 -22.60
C GLY A 95 -4.24 7.31 -21.90
N PRO A 96 -3.05 7.39 -21.26
CA PRO A 96 -2.59 6.32 -20.39
C PRO A 96 -3.63 6.04 -19.29
N PRO A 97 -3.84 4.76 -18.89
CA PRO A 97 -4.78 4.45 -17.81
C PRO A 97 -4.37 5.22 -16.57
N ALA A 98 -5.23 6.15 -16.13
CA ALA A 98 -4.97 6.99 -14.97
C ALA A 98 -4.71 6.09 -13.76
N ALA A 99 -3.62 6.35 -13.04
CA ALA A 99 -3.28 5.66 -11.79
C ALA A 99 -3.52 6.63 -10.63
N PRO A 100 -4.79 6.98 -10.31
CA PRO A 100 -5.10 8.08 -9.42
C PRO A 100 -4.56 7.90 -8.00
N CYS A 101 -4.49 6.67 -7.48
CA CYS A 101 -3.88 6.42 -6.16
C CYS A 101 -2.37 6.69 -6.20
N LEU A 102 -1.70 6.22 -7.25
CA LEU A 102 -0.27 6.48 -7.44
C LEU A 102 0.01 7.98 -7.64
N GLU A 103 -0.79 8.66 -8.46
CA GLU A 103 -0.68 10.10 -8.72
C GLU A 103 -0.89 10.91 -7.43
N PHE A 104 -1.88 10.55 -6.61
CA PHE A 104 -2.10 11.15 -5.30
C PHE A 104 -0.90 10.91 -4.38
N LEU A 105 -0.38 9.67 -4.33
CA LEU A 105 0.79 9.34 -3.50
C LEU A 105 2.00 10.23 -3.81
N LEU A 106 2.24 10.48 -5.10
CA LEU A 106 3.36 11.30 -5.58
C LEU A 106 3.09 12.80 -5.39
N SER A 107 1.93 13.29 -5.79
CA SER A 107 1.59 14.72 -5.69
C SER A 107 1.54 15.21 -4.25
N GLU A 108 1.01 14.40 -3.33
CA GLU A 108 0.93 14.72 -1.92
C GLU A 108 2.21 14.41 -1.13
N ASN A 109 3.26 13.92 -1.79
CA ASN A 109 4.56 13.58 -1.17
C ASN A 109 4.43 12.65 0.05
N LEU A 110 3.58 11.63 -0.05
CA LEU A 110 3.26 10.76 1.10
C LEU A 110 4.49 10.04 1.63
N LEU A 111 5.38 9.62 0.73
CA LEU A 111 6.64 8.94 1.07
C LEU A 111 7.58 9.83 1.89
N ASP A 112 7.58 11.14 1.64
CA ASP A 112 8.40 12.09 2.40
C ASP A 112 7.81 12.34 3.79
N LYS A 113 6.49 12.56 3.86
CA LYS A 113 5.75 12.69 5.13
C LYS A 113 5.95 11.46 6.02
N LEU A 114 5.91 10.26 5.44
CA LEU A 114 6.19 9.01 6.15
C LEU A 114 7.64 8.94 6.63
N TYR A 115 8.61 9.36 5.79
CA TYR A 115 10.02 9.37 6.18
C TYR A 115 10.26 10.29 7.38
N GLU A 116 9.73 11.51 7.33
CA GLU A 116 9.86 12.49 8.42
C GLU A 116 9.28 11.95 9.73
N TRP A 117 8.09 11.34 9.68
CA TRP A 117 7.50 10.71 10.86
C TRP A 117 8.31 9.50 11.35
N ALA A 118 8.84 8.66 10.45
CA ALA A 118 9.68 7.52 10.86
C ALA A 118 10.87 7.96 11.71
N CYS A 119 11.47 9.12 11.42
CA CYS A 119 12.56 9.69 12.22
C CYS A 119 12.15 10.06 13.66
N THR A 120 10.86 10.28 13.95
CA THR A 120 10.36 10.64 15.29
C THR A 120 9.91 9.42 16.11
N THR A 121 9.86 8.23 15.50
CA THR A 121 9.27 7.02 16.12
C THR A 121 10.20 6.29 17.11
N GLY A 122 11.44 6.75 17.26
CA GLY A 122 12.39 6.24 18.26
C GLY A 122 12.58 4.72 18.15
N ARG A 123 12.18 3.98 19.20
CA ARG A 123 12.37 2.52 19.26
C ARG A 123 11.62 1.74 18.16
N TYR A 124 10.63 2.35 17.52
CA TYR A 124 9.88 1.73 16.43
C TYR A 124 10.43 2.05 15.04
N ALA A 125 11.50 2.84 14.93
CA ALA A 125 12.04 3.29 13.66
C ALA A 125 12.33 2.15 12.68
N ASN A 126 12.89 1.03 13.17
CA ASN A 126 13.17 -0.13 12.33
C ASN A 126 11.89 -0.80 11.78
N ALA A 127 10.81 -0.85 12.56
CA ALA A 127 9.54 -1.41 12.11
C ALA A 127 8.89 -0.52 11.04
N VAL A 128 8.84 0.79 11.28
CA VAL A 128 8.28 1.75 10.31
C VAL A 128 9.11 1.77 9.02
N ARG A 129 10.44 1.76 9.14
CA ARG A 129 11.36 1.68 7.99
C ARG A 129 11.15 0.39 7.20
N LEU A 130 10.86 -0.73 7.86
CA LEU A 130 10.57 -1.99 7.18
C LEU A 130 9.34 -1.86 6.29
N GLU A 131 8.25 -1.29 6.82
CA GLU A 131 7.01 -1.08 6.05
C GLU A 131 7.20 -0.10 4.89
N GLN A 132 7.98 0.97 5.09
CA GLN A 132 8.37 1.87 4.00
C GLN A 132 9.10 1.11 2.89
N LEU A 133 10.08 0.26 3.22
CA LEU A 133 10.81 -0.52 2.23
C LEU A 133 9.89 -1.51 1.48
N LYS A 134 8.88 -2.10 2.14
CA LYS A 134 7.88 -2.95 1.46
C LYS A 134 7.08 -2.15 0.44
N LEU A 135 6.65 -0.93 0.80
CA LEU A 135 5.92 -0.04 -0.10
C LEU A 135 6.80 0.33 -1.31
N TYR A 136 8.07 0.68 -1.11
CA TYR A 136 9.01 0.92 -2.21
C TYR A 136 9.20 -0.29 -3.12
N GLU A 137 9.37 -1.48 -2.55
CA GLU A 137 9.50 -2.74 -3.30
C GLU A 137 8.27 -3.00 -4.17
N LEU A 138 7.07 -2.79 -3.63
CA LEU A 138 5.82 -2.94 -4.37
C LEU A 138 5.71 -1.93 -5.52
N LEU A 139 6.02 -0.67 -5.26
CA LEU A 139 5.98 0.41 -6.25
C LEU A 139 6.95 0.16 -7.41
N VAL A 140 8.20 -0.21 -7.12
CA VAL A 140 9.21 -0.51 -8.16
C VAL A 140 8.84 -1.76 -8.96
N SER A 141 8.29 -2.78 -8.30
CA SER A 141 7.91 -4.03 -8.97
C SER A 141 6.82 -3.83 -10.04
N HIS A 142 5.86 -2.93 -9.78
CA HIS A 142 4.67 -2.77 -10.61
C HIS A 142 4.68 -1.54 -11.52
N SER A 143 5.37 -0.46 -11.13
CA SER A 143 5.42 0.80 -11.90
C SER A 143 6.80 1.03 -12.56
N ARG A 144 7.77 0.16 -12.29
CA ARG A 144 9.09 0.07 -12.91
C ARG A 144 9.81 1.42 -13.03
N HIS A 145 10.09 1.85 -14.26
CA HIS A 145 10.97 2.97 -14.59
C HIS A 145 10.28 4.33 -14.48
N GLN A 146 8.95 4.39 -14.59
CA GLN A 146 8.23 5.67 -14.58
C GLN A 146 8.43 6.41 -13.25
N LEU A 147 8.42 5.67 -12.13
CA LEU A 147 8.68 6.22 -10.80
C LEU A 147 10.07 6.82 -10.63
N LEU A 148 11.07 6.34 -11.38
CA LEU A 148 12.44 6.83 -11.28
C LEU A 148 12.61 8.22 -11.89
N CYS A 149 11.60 8.73 -12.59
CA CYS A 149 11.60 10.11 -13.10
C CYS A 149 10.92 11.09 -12.14
N HIS A 150 10.28 10.61 -11.07
CA HIS A 150 9.52 11.44 -10.14
C HIS A 150 10.32 11.78 -8.89
N GLU A 151 10.59 13.06 -8.66
CA GLU A 151 11.28 13.54 -7.45
C GLU A 151 10.58 13.13 -6.14
N PRO A 152 9.23 13.16 -6.01
CA PRO A 152 8.53 12.71 -4.80
C PRO A 152 8.78 11.25 -4.42
N PHE A 153 9.21 10.43 -5.37
CA PHE A 153 9.62 9.05 -5.12
C PHE A 153 11.12 8.97 -4.77
N LEU A 154 11.97 9.61 -5.58
CA LEU A 154 13.42 9.49 -5.44
C LEU A 154 13.98 10.15 -4.17
N ARG A 155 13.50 11.35 -3.82
CA ARG A 155 14.02 12.11 -2.67
C ARG A 155 13.92 11.32 -1.36
N PRO A 156 12.73 10.84 -0.93
CA PRO A 156 12.62 10.09 0.32
C PRO A 156 13.37 8.75 0.28
N LEU A 157 13.44 8.09 -0.88
CA LEU A 157 14.25 6.89 -1.05
C LEU A 157 15.75 7.15 -0.80
N LEU A 158 16.28 8.25 -1.36
CA LEU A 158 17.66 8.66 -1.13
C LEU A 158 17.91 9.06 0.33
N LYS A 159 16.94 9.70 1.00
CA LYS A 159 17.02 10.00 2.43
C LYS A 159 17.13 8.71 3.26
N ILE A 160 16.32 7.69 2.96
CA ILE A 160 16.41 6.37 3.61
C ILE A 160 17.81 5.78 3.41
N LEU A 161 18.28 5.70 2.16
CA LEU A 161 19.59 5.14 1.83
C LEU A 161 20.76 5.88 2.48
N ALA A 162 20.67 7.22 2.56
CA ALA A 162 21.67 8.04 3.25
C ALA A 162 21.64 7.80 4.76
N SER A 163 20.44 7.70 5.36
CA SER A 163 20.28 7.38 6.78
C SER A 163 20.79 5.98 7.13
N SER A 164 20.88 5.09 6.13
CA SER A 164 21.38 3.74 6.28
C SER A 164 22.91 3.61 6.32
N GLN A 165 23.65 4.68 6.06
CA GLN A 165 25.11 4.62 6.06
C GLN A 165 25.65 4.47 7.49
N GLY A 166 26.32 3.35 7.77
CA GLY A 166 26.95 3.08 9.06
C GLY A 166 26.04 2.46 10.12
N GLU A 167 24.77 2.18 9.80
CA GLU A 167 23.88 1.43 10.68
C GLU A 167 24.08 -0.09 10.53
N ILE A 168 24.04 -0.82 11.65
CA ILE A 168 23.94 -2.28 11.64
C ILE A 168 22.46 -2.63 11.49
N PHE A 169 22.06 -3.02 10.29
CA PHE A 169 20.68 -3.39 10.03
C PHE A 169 20.33 -4.76 10.62
N PRO A 170 19.11 -4.92 11.15
CA PRO A 170 18.48 -6.22 11.26
C PRO A 170 18.50 -6.95 9.90
N PRO A 171 18.71 -8.28 9.87
CA PRO A 171 18.82 -9.04 8.61
C PRO A 171 17.65 -8.83 7.64
N ASP A 172 16.44 -8.65 8.15
CA ASP A 172 15.24 -8.45 7.33
C ASP A 172 15.26 -7.09 6.58
N LEU A 173 15.78 -6.05 7.22
CA LEU A 173 15.93 -4.72 6.61
C LEU A 173 17.02 -4.74 5.55
N GLU A 174 18.17 -5.35 5.86
CA GLU A 174 19.28 -5.49 4.92
C GLU A 174 18.84 -6.25 3.66
N LYS A 175 18.20 -7.41 3.85
CA LYS A 175 17.71 -8.24 2.74
C LYS A 175 16.77 -7.45 1.82
N ARG A 176 15.83 -6.69 2.37
CA ARG A 176 14.90 -5.87 1.56
C ARG A 176 15.60 -4.73 0.84
N LEU A 177 16.54 -4.07 1.50
CA LEU A 177 17.32 -3.01 0.88
C LEU A 177 18.11 -3.52 -0.33
N VAL A 178 18.75 -4.67 -0.20
CA VAL A 178 19.47 -5.35 -1.29
C VAL A 178 18.53 -5.71 -2.44
N ILE A 179 17.33 -6.23 -2.14
CA ILE A 179 16.32 -6.54 -3.16
C ILE A 179 15.92 -5.26 -3.92
N LEU A 180 15.59 -4.19 -3.20
CA LEU A 180 15.16 -2.92 -3.78
C LEU A 180 16.26 -2.32 -4.67
N LEU A 181 17.50 -2.26 -4.18
CA LEU A 181 18.64 -1.75 -4.95
C LEU A 181 18.88 -2.56 -6.24
N ASN A 182 18.75 -3.89 -6.17
CA ASN A 182 18.87 -4.74 -7.36
C ASN A 182 17.72 -4.51 -8.36
N GLN A 183 16.49 -4.28 -7.88
CA GLN A 183 15.35 -3.94 -8.74
C GLN A 183 15.55 -2.58 -9.42
N LEU A 184 16.02 -1.57 -8.69
CA LEU A 184 16.32 -0.24 -9.22
C LEU A 184 17.40 -0.30 -10.32
N ARG A 185 18.48 -1.06 -10.09
CA ARG A 185 19.52 -1.30 -11.09
C ARG A 185 18.96 -1.92 -12.38
N LYS A 186 18.07 -2.91 -12.24
CA LYS A 186 17.39 -3.57 -13.39
C LYS A 186 16.41 -2.66 -14.12
N CYS A 187 15.80 -1.70 -13.42
CA CYS A 187 14.91 -0.71 -14.05
C CYS A 187 15.72 0.29 -14.88
N ARG A 188 16.90 0.72 -14.38
CA ARG A 188 17.79 1.63 -15.11
C ARG A 188 18.51 1.00 -16.29
N SER A 189 18.89 -0.28 -16.22
CA SER A 189 19.63 -0.99 -17.30
C SER A 189 18.78 -1.38 -18.51
N ARG A 190 17.46 -1.19 -18.47
CA ARG A 190 16.56 -1.50 -19.60
C ARG A 190 16.35 -0.30 -20.54
N TYR A 191 17.19 0.72 -20.39
CA TYR A 191 17.32 1.93 -21.19
C TYR A 191 18.80 2.20 -21.41
#